data_AF-A0A7W1QGX4-F1
#
_entry.id   AF-A0A7W1QGX4-F1
#
_cell.length_a   1.000
_cell.length_b   1.000
_cell.length_c   1.000
_cell.angle_alpha   90.00
_cell.angle_beta   90.00
_cell.angle_gamma   90.00
#
_symmetry.space_group_name_H-M   'P 1'
#
loop_
_entity.id
_entity.type
_entity.pdbx_description
1 polymer ?
#
loop_
_entity_poly.entity_id
_entity_poly.type
_entity_poly.pdbx_seq_one_letter_code
_entity_poly.pdbx_strand_id
1 'polypeptide(L)'
;MNIFKIIALCALTPAVLIATGCGAYSPSSNRSDSSSQEHEIQSLNSPQSSSKQMNSKSFDAFDALESSFQPLDSKSLSSAERFRQIKANPAKARNEIDFWARQLSEHALFLHLGIEDLQLKKRGLELHKRFEAFRKNMSDKTMNQILPLTRELRAYKMDVVNTLKSGKWIGWIFPSFAKHIVRELDYFVDKLNGVPYSKKQEVKFWDKINSDHAAFAARLLDPKERESSITAEETSMKIADIASNDHAGKEEAMFIKISLKASKELDEFNRKTQKGIKQNTVQSVIHPVLIDHVVREGKRSIEILSKLQKVESTKEDSTKDSTNQEQEAFDQNEEQVEQDEATQY
;
A
#
# COMPACT_ATOMS: atom_id res chain seq x y z
N MET A 1 1.90 28.29 -27.73
CA MET A 1 2.16 27.21 -28.70
C MET A 1 1.22 26.06 -28.38
N ASN A 2 0.15 25.93 -29.17
CA ASN A 2 -0.92 24.94 -29.01
C ASN A 2 -0.49 23.59 -29.61
N ILE A 3 -0.57 22.51 -28.82
CA ILE A 3 -0.52 21.14 -29.31
C ILE A 3 -1.95 20.59 -29.24
N PHE A 4 -2.70 20.85 -30.30
CA PHE A 4 -3.90 20.11 -30.68
C PHE A 4 -3.82 19.94 -32.20
N LYS A 5 -3.48 18.72 -32.66
CA LYS A 5 -3.74 18.15 -34.00
C LYS A 5 -2.76 17.00 -34.30
N ILE A 6 -3.20 15.76 -34.10
CA ILE A 6 -2.84 14.60 -34.93
C ILE A 6 -4.14 13.76 -34.99
N ILE A 7 -5.12 14.16 -35.81
CA ILE A 7 -5.41 13.69 -37.17
C ILE A 7 -5.43 12.16 -37.29
N ALA A 8 -6.66 11.67 -37.44
CA ALA A 8 -6.99 10.40 -38.05
C ALA A 8 -7.20 10.58 -39.58
N LEU A 9 -6.90 9.49 -40.29
CA LEU A 9 -7.32 9.07 -41.63
C LEU A 9 -6.63 9.55 -42.93
N CYS A 10 -6.56 8.55 -43.83
CA CYS A 10 -6.37 8.52 -45.29
C CYS A 10 -4.97 8.07 -45.75
N ALA A 11 -4.79 7.15 -46.69
CA ALA A 11 -5.69 6.33 -47.47
C ALA A 11 -4.91 5.15 -48.11
N LEU A 12 -5.66 4.19 -48.63
CA LEU A 12 -5.29 2.96 -49.31
C LEU A 12 -4.48 3.15 -50.60
N THR A 13 -3.60 2.18 -50.90
CA THR A 13 -3.36 1.68 -52.27
C THR A 13 -3.07 0.17 -52.22
N PRO A 14 -3.83 -0.68 -52.93
CA PRO A 14 -3.30 -1.89 -53.52
C PRO A 14 -3.19 -1.74 -55.05
N ALA A 15 -2.14 -2.34 -55.59
CA ALA A 15 -1.80 -2.33 -57.00
C ALA A 15 -2.87 -3.02 -57.87
N VAL A 16 -2.97 -2.47 -59.08
CA VAL A 16 -3.77 -2.88 -60.22
C VAL A 16 -3.40 -4.30 -60.69
N LEU A 17 -4.42 -5.13 -60.96
CA LEU A 17 -4.37 -6.10 -62.06
C LEU A 17 -5.69 -6.10 -62.83
N ILE A 18 -5.53 -6.09 -64.14
CA ILE A 18 -6.51 -5.84 -65.19
C ILE A 18 -7.37 -7.09 -65.44
N ALA A 19 -8.69 -6.93 -65.54
CA ALA A 19 -9.52 -7.76 -66.41
C ALA A 19 -10.81 -7.04 -66.79
N THR A 20 -11.09 -7.09 -68.08
CA THR A 20 -12.11 -6.45 -68.91
C THR A 20 -13.56 -6.78 -68.54
N GLY A 21 -14.48 -5.83 -68.77
CA GLY A 21 -15.91 -6.15 -68.85
C GLY A 21 -16.79 -4.92 -69.02
N CYS A 22 -17.30 -4.72 -70.23
CA CYS A 22 -18.22 -3.66 -70.68
C CYS A 22 -19.47 -3.48 -69.81
N GLY A 23 -19.98 -2.24 -69.78
CA GLY A 23 -21.35 -1.95 -69.34
C GLY A 23 -21.62 -0.45 -69.26
N ALA A 24 -22.13 0.13 -70.34
CA ALA A 24 -22.60 1.50 -70.41
C ALA A 24 -23.78 1.77 -69.46
N TYR A 25 -23.91 2.98 -68.93
CA TYR A 25 -25.13 3.80 -69.04
C TYR A 25 -24.91 5.20 -68.45
N SER A 26 -25.45 6.18 -69.18
CA SER A 26 -25.33 7.63 -68.98
C SER A 26 -26.32 8.20 -67.94
N PRO A 27 -26.21 9.50 -67.58
CA PRO A 27 -26.60 10.05 -66.28
C PRO A 27 -28.00 10.68 -66.29
N SER A 28 -28.55 10.93 -65.09
CA SER A 28 -29.59 11.94 -64.94
C SER A 28 -29.47 12.71 -63.63
N SER A 29 -29.55 14.02 -63.82
CA SER A 29 -29.77 15.09 -62.87
C SER A 29 -31.04 14.90 -62.03
N ASN A 30 -31.03 15.38 -60.78
CA ASN A 30 -31.90 16.51 -60.44
C ASN A 30 -31.61 17.11 -59.06
N ARG A 31 -31.60 18.45 -59.07
CA ARG A 31 -31.79 19.36 -57.95
C ARG A 31 -33.17 19.13 -57.32
N SER A 32 -33.24 19.22 -56.00
CA SER A 32 -34.38 19.83 -55.30
C SER A 32 -33.96 20.25 -53.89
N ASP A 33 -34.03 21.56 -53.64
CA ASP A 33 -34.14 22.16 -52.31
C ASP A 33 -35.35 21.58 -51.57
N SER A 34 -35.20 21.31 -50.27
CA SER A 34 -36.27 21.55 -49.31
C SER A 34 -35.72 21.64 -47.89
N SER A 35 -36.21 22.65 -47.20
CA SER A 35 -35.94 23.08 -45.84
C SER A 35 -36.25 22.04 -44.76
N SER A 36 -35.76 22.37 -43.55
CA SER A 36 -36.33 22.10 -42.23
C SER A 36 -36.35 20.64 -41.74
N GLN A 37 -35.51 20.37 -40.73
CA GLN A 37 -35.97 20.03 -39.37
C GLN A 37 -34.75 19.77 -38.46
N GLU A 38 -34.59 20.59 -37.43
CA GLU A 38 -33.73 20.29 -36.28
C GLU A 38 -34.36 19.11 -35.53
N HIS A 39 -33.67 17.97 -35.50
CA HIS A 39 -34.05 16.85 -34.64
C HIS A 39 -33.47 17.07 -33.24
N GLU A 40 -34.37 17.45 -32.33
CA GLU A 40 -34.20 17.44 -30.90
C GLU A 40 -33.91 16.00 -30.42
N ILE A 41 -32.69 15.75 -29.92
CA ILE A 41 -32.32 14.45 -29.35
C ILE A 41 -32.95 14.34 -27.97
N GLN A 42 -34.04 13.56 -27.88
CA GLN A 42 -34.63 13.14 -26.62
C GLN A 42 -33.60 12.37 -25.77
N SER A 43 -33.32 12.87 -24.57
CA SER A 43 -32.49 12.18 -23.58
C SER A 43 -33.21 10.94 -23.08
N LEU A 44 -32.70 9.76 -23.41
CA LEU A 44 -33.10 8.51 -22.78
C LEU A 44 -32.60 8.47 -21.33
N ASN A 45 -33.54 8.51 -20.38
CA ASN A 45 -33.28 8.33 -18.96
C ASN A 45 -32.60 6.98 -18.71
N SER A 46 -31.34 7.01 -18.27
CA SER A 46 -30.64 5.85 -17.72
C SER A 46 -31.00 5.68 -16.24
N PRO A 47 -31.14 4.45 -15.73
CA PRO A 47 -31.49 4.22 -14.34
C PRO A 47 -30.37 4.72 -13.42
N GLN A 48 -30.74 5.52 -12.41
CA GLN A 48 -29.85 6.00 -11.36
C GLN A 48 -29.23 4.81 -10.61
N SER A 49 -28.01 4.40 -10.99
CA SER A 49 -27.16 3.67 -10.07
C SER A 49 -26.69 4.67 -9.01
N SER A 50 -26.96 4.37 -7.75
CA SER A 50 -26.47 5.13 -6.60
C SER A 50 -24.94 5.03 -6.51
N SER A 51 -24.23 5.83 -7.31
CA SER A 51 -22.82 6.09 -7.07
C SER A 51 -22.74 6.88 -5.76
N LYS A 52 -22.36 6.23 -4.66
CA LYS A 52 -21.84 6.94 -3.49
C LYS A 52 -20.67 7.80 -3.99
N GLN A 53 -20.94 9.08 -4.15
CA GLN A 53 -19.93 10.08 -4.45
C GLN A 53 -18.91 10.03 -3.29
N MET A 54 -17.62 9.85 -3.60
CA MET A 54 -16.58 9.91 -2.57
C MET A 54 -16.71 11.26 -1.84
N ASN A 55 -16.96 11.21 -0.54
CA ASN A 55 -17.11 12.40 0.30
C ASN A 55 -15.72 13.03 0.51
N SER A 56 -15.60 14.36 0.56
CA SER A 56 -14.33 15.09 0.73
C SER A 56 -13.49 14.58 1.92
N LYS A 57 -14.17 14.10 2.97
CA LYS A 57 -13.57 13.49 4.16
C LYS A 57 -12.62 12.33 3.86
N SER A 58 -12.83 11.56 2.79
CA SER A 58 -11.98 10.41 2.47
C SER A 58 -10.61 10.83 1.92
N PHE A 59 -10.58 11.88 1.10
CA PHE A 59 -9.33 12.44 0.58
C PHE A 59 -8.51 13.04 1.73
N ASP A 60 -9.18 13.74 2.65
CA ASP A 60 -8.57 14.31 3.84
C ASP A 60 -7.92 13.24 4.74
N ALA A 61 -8.52 12.06 4.88
CA ALA A 61 -7.97 10.95 5.68
C ALA A 61 -6.67 10.38 5.08
N PHE A 62 -6.59 10.23 3.75
CA PHE A 62 -5.37 9.76 3.07
C PHE A 62 -4.22 10.76 3.22
N ASP A 63 -4.50 12.06 3.02
CA ASP A 63 -3.50 13.12 3.16
C ASP A 63 -3.07 13.34 4.62
N ALA A 64 -4.01 13.22 5.56
CA ALA A 64 -3.71 13.24 7.00
C ALA A 64 -2.82 12.07 7.40
N LEU A 65 -3.09 10.85 6.89
CA LEU A 65 -2.26 9.70 7.16
C LEU A 65 -0.87 9.83 6.53
N GLU A 66 -0.80 10.31 5.28
CA GLU A 66 0.46 10.57 4.57
C GLU A 66 1.32 11.62 5.31
N SER A 67 0.71 12.68 5.84
CA SER A 67 1.39 13.74 6.59
C SER A 67 1.77 13.32 8.02
N SER A 68 0.97 12.45 8.65
CA SER A 68 1.26 11.89 9.98
C SER A 68 2.45 10.93 9.99
N PHE A 69 2.79 10.36 8.82
CA PHE A 69 4.00 9.56 8.66
C PHE A 69 5.21 10.46 8.47
N GLN A 70 5.68 11.06 9.56
CA GLN A 70 7.02 11.61 9.60
C GLN A 70 7.99 10.44 9.80
N PRO A 71 9.02 10.27 8.93
CA PRO A 71 10.10 9.33 9.21
C PRO A 71 10.58 9.56 10.64
N LEU A 72 10.65 8.50 11.44
CA LEU A 72 11.22 8.62 12.77
C LEU A 72 12.68 9.00 12.59
N ASP A 73 12.97 10.24 13.00
CA ASP A 73 14.24 10.93 12.91
C ASP A 73 14.72 11.38 11.53
N SER A 74 14.23 12.55 11.13
CA SER A 74 15.08 13.58 10.49
C SER A 74 16.06 14.23 11.47
N LYS A 75 16.13 13.81 12.76
CA LYS A 75 16.86 14.50 13.82
C LYS A 75 18.01 13.74 14.49
N SER A 76 18.19 12.42 14.32
CA SER A 76 19.25 11.67 15.05
C SER A 76 20.39 11.09 14.22
N LEU A 77 20.17 10.79 12.92
CA LEU A 77 21.21 10.26 12.02
C LEU A 77 21.12 10.91 10.64
N SER A 78 22.27 11.30 10.09
CA SER A 78 22.33 11.72 8.68
C SER A 78 21.95 10.56 7.75
N SER A 79 21.49 10.88 6.54
CA SER A 79 21.19 9.87 5.52
C SER A 79 22.40 8.98 5.19
N ALA A 80 23.64 9.44 5.40
CA ALA A 80 24.84 8.61 5.21
C ALA A 80 25.07 7.63 6.36
N GLU A 81 24.75 8.03 7.60
CA GLU A 81 24.94 7.22 8.79
C GLU A 81 23.92 6.08 8.89
N ARG A 82 22.68 6.30 8.43
CA ARG A 82 21.62 5.27 8.39
C ARG A 82 22.01 4.02 7.59
N PHE A 83 22.94 4.15 6.63
CA PHE A 83 23.39 3.04 5.78
C PHE A 83 24.83 2.58 6.06
N ARG A 84 25.41 2.98 7.19
CA ARG A 84 26.83 2.69 7.49
C ARG A 84 27.03 1.32 8.14
N GLN A 85 26.25 0.99 9.16
CA GLN A 85 26.42 -0.25 9.93
C GLN A 85 25.10 -0.73 10.51
N ILE A 86 24.98 -2.05 10.69
CA ILE A 86 23.86 -2.66 11.39
C ILE A 86 24.10 -2.49 12.90
N LYS A 87 23.14 -1.90 13.61
CA LYS A 87 23.20 -1.68 15.07
C LYS A 87 22.29 -2.64 15.84
N ALA A 88 21.30 -3.24 15.18
CA ALA A 88 20.42 -4.22 15.79
C ALA A 88 21.17 -5.50 16.18
N ASN A 89 20.65 -6.21 17.18
CA ASN A 89 21.13 -7.54 17.57
C ASN A 89 21.21 -8.48 16.33
N PRO A 90 22.28 -9.28 16.15
CA PRO A 90 22.47 -10.12 14.97
C PRO A 90 21.29 -11.03 14.62
N ALA A 91 20.65 -11.66 15.60
CA ALA A 91 19.51 -12.55 15.35
C ALA A 91 18.28 -11.77 14.85
N LYS A 92 18.02 -10.59 15.44
CA LYS A 92 16.96 -9.68 14.98
C LYS A 92 17.26 -9.16 13.59
N ALA A 93 18.49 -8.70 13.35
CA ALA A 93 18.94 -8.20 12.05
C ALA A 93 18.79 -9.27 10.97
N ARG A 94 19.20 -10.50 11.23
CA ARG A 94 19.03 -11.62 10.30
C ARG A 94 17.57 -11.86 9.94
N ASN A 95 16.68 -11.89 10.92
CA ASN A 95 15.25 -12.07 10.68
C ASN A 95 14.65 -10.93 9.82
N GLU A 96 15.05 -9.68 10.07
CA GLU A 96 14.62 -8.55 9.23
C GLU A 96 15.20 -8.66 7.82
N ILE A 97 16.47 -9.01 7.66
CA ILE A 97 17.12 -9.16 6.33
C ILE A 97 16.47 -10.29 5.53
N ASP A 98 16.20 -11.44 6.14
CA ASP A 98 15.56 -12.58 5.47
C ASP A 98 14.21 -12.21 4.86
N PHE A 99 13.42 -11.43 5.60
CA PHE A 99 12.12 -10.94 5.15
C PHE A 99 12.27 -9.81 4.10
N TRP A 100 12.94 -8.72 4.47
CA TRP A 100 12.95 -7.49 3.68
C TRP A 100 13.83 -7.59 2.43
N ALA A 101 14.91 -8.37 2.42
CA ALA A 101 15.72 -8.51 1.20
C ALA A 101 14.88 -9.09 0.05
N ARG A 102 13.93 -9.98 0.33
CA ARG A 102 12.99 -10.48 -0.67
C ARG A 102 12.01 -9.39 -1.12
N GLN A 103 11.40 -8.66 -0.20
CA GLN A 103 10.47 -7.58 -0.54
C GLN A 103 11.14 -6.49 -1.38
N LEU A 104 12.33 -6.06 -0.97
CA LEU A 104 13.13 -5.07 -1.68
C LEU A 104 13.58 -5.53 -3.07
N SER A 105 13.90 -6.81 -3.24
CA SER A 105 14.16 -7.41 -4.54
C SER A 105 12.95 -7.32 -5.46
N GLU A 106 11.78 -7.68 -4.94
CA GLU A 106 10.52 -7.68 -5.68
C GLU A 106 10.06 -6.25 -6.00
N HIS A 107 10.32 -5.26 -5.14
CA HIS A 107 10.12 -3.85 -5.48
C HIS A 107 10.88 -3.41 -6.72
N ALA A 108 12.15 -3.81 -6.84
CA ALA A 108 12.96 -3.49 -8.00
C ALA A 108 12.40 -4.17 -9.27
N LEU A 109 11.87 -5.40 -9.13
CA LEU A 109 11.16 -6.10 -10.20
C LEU A 109 9.84 -5.39 -10.59
N PHE A 110 9.01 -4.98 -9.64
CA PHE A 110 7.74 -4.31 -9.93
C PHE A 110 7.96 -2.97 -10.65
N LEU A 111 8.97 -2.20 -10.21
CA LEU A 111 9.38 -0.98 -10.91
C LEU A 111 9.91 -1.30 -12.32
N HIS A 112 10.72 -2.33 -12.48
CA HIS A 112 11.18 -2.78 -13.81
C HIS A 112 10.01 -3.14 -14.74
N LEU A 113 9.01 -3.85 -14.24
CA LEU A 113 7.86 -4.27 -15.04
C LEU A 113 6.95 -3.09 -15.42
N GLY A 114 6.73 -2.15 -14.51
CA GLY A 114 5.81 -1.03 -14.72
C GLY A 114 6.43 0.20 -15.40
N ILE A 115 7.77 0.33 -15.46
CA ILE A 115 8.45 1.47 -16.07
C ILE A 115 8.79 1.19 -17.55
N GLU A 116 8.61 2.21 -18.40
CA GLU A 116 8.98 2.22 -19.82
C GLU A 116 10.21 3.06 -20.14
N ASP A 117 10.62 3.98 -19.26
CA ASP A 117 11.92 4.67 -19.39
C ASP A 117 13.06 3.63 -19.34
N LEU A 118 13.76 3.43 -20.45
CA LEU A 118 14.73 2.34 -20.61
C LEU A 118 15.86 2.36 -19.58
N GLN A 119 16.29 3.54 -19.16
CA GLN A 119 17.38 3.67 -18.19
C GLN A 119 16.91 3.26 -16.80
N LEU A 120 15.77 3.80 -16.37
CA LEU A 120 15.16 3.43 -15.08
C LEU A 120 14.74 1.95 -15.05
N LYS A 121 14.22 1.43 -16.15
CA LYS A 121 13.82 0.02 -16.32
C LYS A 121 15.02 -0.91 -16.16
N LYS A 122 16.15 -0.63 -16.82
CA LYS A 122 17.38 -1.44 -16.72
C LYS A 122 17.98 -1.40 -15.31
N ARG A 123 18.00 -0.23 -14.66
CA ARG A 123 18.46 -0.08 -13.27
C ARG A 123 17.64 -0.94 -12.30
N GLY A 124 16.31 -0.97 -12.45
CA GLY A 124 15.43 -1.81 -11.64
C GLY A 124 15.75 -3.31 -11.78
N LEU A 125 15.94 -3.79 -13.02
CA LEU A 125 16.30 -5.19 -13.26
C LEU A 125 17.67 -5.57 -12.66
N GLU A 126 18.66 -4.69 -12.78
CA GLU A 126 19.99 -4.95 -12.22
C GLU A 126 19.96 -4.99 -10.69
N LEU A 127 19.25 -4.06 -10.05
CA LEU A 127 19.04 -4.09 -8.60
C LEU A 127 18.34 -5.37 -8.15
N HIS A 128 17.27 -5.79 -8.85
CA HIS A 128 16.59 -7.06 -8.58
C HIS A 128 17.56 -8.25 -8.60
N LYS A 129 18.36 -8.39 -9.67
CA LYS A 129 19.36 -9.46 -9.80
C LYS A 129 20.38 -9.45 -8.66
N ARG A 130 20.84 -8.27 -8.25
CA ARG A 130 21.81 -8.11 -7.15
C ARG A 130 21.20 -8.47 -5.80
N PHE A 131 19.93 -8.14 -5.55
CA PHE A 131 19.23 -8.61 -4.36
C PHE A 131 19.04 -10.13 -4.36
N GLU A 132 18.67 -10.75 -5.48
CA GLU A 132 18.57 -12.21 -5.56
C GLU A 132 19.93 -12.89 -5.33
N ALA A 133 21.01 -12.35 -5.91
CA ALA A 133 22.37 -12.83 -5.67
C ALA A 133 22.79 -12.67 -4.20
N PHE A 134 22.48 -11.53 -3.56
CA PHE A 134 22.70 -11.33 -2.13
C PHE A 134 21.95 -12.38 -1.31
N ARG A 135 20.63 -12.55 -1.55
CA ARG A 135 19.79 -13.50 -0.82
C ARG A 135 20.29 -14.93 -0.93
N LYS A 136 20.73 -15.36 -2.12
CA LYS A 136 21.28 -16.71 -2.35
C LYS A 136 22.57 -16.97 -1.55
N ASN A 137 23.37 -15.93 -1.33
CA ASN A 137 24.69 -16.02 -0.69
C ASN A 137 24.70 -15.39 0.73
N MET A 138 23.52 -15.12 1.30
CA MET A 138 23.42 -14.45 2.59
C MET A 138 23.91 -15.38 3.70
N SER A 139 24.82 -14.87 4.51
CA SER A 139 25.42 -15.52 5.68
C SER A 139 25.72 -14.45 6.72
N ASP A 140 26.04 -14.87 7.94
CA ASP A 140 26.32 -13.92 9.03
C ASP A 140 27.51 -12.99 8.72
N LYS A 141 28.47 -13.46 7.90
CA LYS A 141 29.62 -12.67 7.43
C LYS A 141 29.27 -11.67 6.34
N THR A 142 28.21 -11.91 5.57
CA THR A 142 27.81 -11.11 4.42
C THR A 142 26.60 -10.21 4.68
N MET A 143 25.92 -10.35 5.83
CA MET A 143 24.73 -9.55 6.19
C MET A 143 24.92 -8.03 5.98
N ASN A 144 26.08 -7.48 6.35
CA ASN A 144 26.36 -6.04 6.21
C ASN A 144 26.32 -5.53 4.76
N GLN A 145 26.45 -6.41 3.76
CA GLN A 145 26.33 -6.04 2.35
C GLN A 145 24.92 -5.57 1.96
N ILE A 146 23.90 -5.84 2.81
CA ILE A 146 22.54 -5.36 2.58
C ILE A 146 22.45 -3.83 2.60
N LEU A 147 23.26 -3.14 3.41
CA LEU A 147 23.19 -1.69 3.59
C LEU A 147 23.58 -0.90 2.33
N PRO A 148 24.75 -1.12 1.71
CA PRO A 148 25.09 -0.42 0.47
C PRO A 148 24.09 -0.73 -0.66
N LEU A 149 23.60 -1.97 -0.74
CA LEU A 149 22.61 -2.38 -1.73
C LEU A 149 21.25 -1.68 -1.51
N THR A 150 20.81 -1.58 -0.25
CA THR A 150 19.57 -0.89 0.13
C THR A 150 19.69 0.61 -0.07
N ARG A 151 20.87 1.21 0.18
CA ARG A 151 21.14 2.63 -0.10
C ARG A 151 20.97 2.95 -1.59
N GLU A 152 21.51 2.10 -2.45
CA GLU A 152 21.40 2.25 -3.89
C GLU A 152 19.94 2.09 -4.38
N LEU A 153 19.22 1.08 -3.86
CA LEU A 153 17.81 0.90 -4.13
C LEU A 153 16.98 2.10 -3.68
N ARG A 154 17.30 2.70 -2.53
CA ARG A 154 16.63 3.91 -2.06
C ARG A 154 16.85 5.08 -3.00
N ALA A 155 18.08 5.32 -3.43
CA ALA A 155 18.39 6.37 -4.39
C ALA A 155 17.60 6.17 -5.70
N TYR A 156 17.56 4.93 -6.21
CA TYR A 156 16.75 4.58 -7.38
C TYR A 156 15.25 4.84 -7.18
N LYS A 157 14.67 4.39 -6.06
CA LYS A 157 13.25 4.64 -5.73
C LYS A 157 12.95 6.14 -5.63
N MET A 158 13.87 6.93 -5.06
CA MET A 158 13.73 8.39 -4.99
C MET A 158 13.82 9.06 -6.37
N ASP A 159 14.68 8.59 -7.27
CA ASP A 159 14.72 9.07 -8.65
C ASP A 159 13.36 8.85 -9.35
N VAL A 160 12.76 7.67 -9.17
CA VAL A 160 11.43 7.34 -9.70
C VAL A 160 10.37 8.26 -9.10
N VAL A 161 10.36 8.44 -7.78
CA VAL A 161 9.43 9.35 -7.09
C VAL A 161 9.55 10.78 -7.61
N ASN A 162 10.77 11.31 -7.70
CA ASN A 162 11.01 12.68 -8.16
C ASN A 162 10.63 12.87 -9.63
N THR A 163 10.89 11.86 -10.46
CA THR A 163 10.49 11.87 -11.87
C THR A 163 8.96 11.92 -12.00
N LEU A 164 8.23 11.06 -11.30
CA LEU A 164 6.76 11.06 -11.29
C LEU A 164 6.19 12.38 -10.75
N LYS A 165 6.78 12.92 -9.68
CA LYS A 165 6.38 14.23 -9.10
C LYS A 165 6.54 15.39 -10.07
N SER A 166 7.50 15.32 -10.99
CA SER A 166 7.68 16.34 -12.04
C SER A 166 6.62 16.30 -13.14
N GLY A 167 5.69 15.33 -13.09
CA GLY A 167 4.68 15.11 -14.12
C GLY A 167 5.18 14.35 -15.34
N LYS A 168 6.45 13.91 -15.36
CA LYS A 168 6.98 13.07 -16.45
C LYS A 168 6.38 11.67 -16.37
N TRP A 169 5.66 11.29 -17.43
CA TRP A 169 5.21 9.91 -17.61
C TRP A 169 6.41 9.00 -17.91
N ILE A 170 6.54 7.93 -17.12
CA ILE A 170 7.62 6.94 -17.26
C ILE A 170 7.08 5.50 -17.29
N GLY A 171 5.77 5.30 -17.41
CA GLY A 171 5.11 4.00 -17.38
C GLY A 171 3.92 3.95 -16.43
N TRP A 172 3.53 2.73 -16.07
CA TRP A 172 2.32 2.38 -15.33
C TRP A 172 2.60 2.20 -13.82
N ILE A 173 3.24 3.19 -13.21
CA ILE A 173 3.54 3.21 -11.78
C ILE A 173 2.74 4.33 -11.10
N PHE A 174 1.94 3.96 -10.10
CA PHE A 174 1.27 4.95 -9.26
C PHE A 174 2.31 5.74 -8.44
N PRO A 175 2.26 7.08 -8.41
CA PRO A 175 3.14 7.87 -7.55
C PRO A 175 3.03 7.48 -6.06
N SER A 176 1.84 7.09 -5.59
CA SER A 176 1.62 6.57 -4.24
C SER A 176 2.34 5.24 -3.99
N PHE A 177 2.33 4.32 -4.98
CA PHE A 177 3.09 3.07 -4.91
C PHE A 177 4.61 3.33 -4.83
N ALA A 178 5.13 4.26 -5.63
CA ALA A 178 6.54 4.63 -5.59
C ALA A 178 6.96 5.19 -4.21
N LYS A 179 6.10 6.00 -3.57
CA LYS A 179 6.33 6.47 -2.18
C LYS A 179 6.22 5.35 -1.17
N HIS A 180 5.24 4.46 -1.34
CA HIS A 180 4.99 3.32 -0.45
C HIS A 180 6.22 2.43 -0.28
N ILE A 181 6.80 1.98 -1.39
CA ILE A 181 7.99 1.12 -1.34
C ILE A 181 9.23 1.86 -0.78
N VAL A 182 9.26 3.20 -0.77
CA VAL A 182 10.31 3.97 -0.07
C VAL A 182 10.09 3.89 1.44
N ARG A 183 8.85 4.05 1.92
CA ARG A 183 8.54 3.98 3.36
C ARG A 183 8.92 2.64 3.96
N GLU A 184 8.64 1.54 3.27
CA GLU A 184 9.02 0.20 3.72
C GLU A 184 10.53 0.01 3.79
N LEU A 185 11.25 0.53 2.80
CA LEU A 185 12.71 0.51 2.80
C LEU A 185 13.26 1.30 3.98
N ASP A 186 12.73 2.51 4.21
CA ASP A 186 13.16 3.35 5.33
C ASP A 186 12.87 2.68 6.68
N TYR A 187 11.69 2.08 6.84
CA TYR A 187 11.33 1.29 8.02
C TYR A 187 12.29 0.12 8.24
N PHE A 188 12.63 -0.64 7.19
CA PHE A 188 13.62 -1.72 7.29
C PHE A 188 14.99 -1.22 7.76
N VAL A 189 15.48 -0.12 7.17
CA VAL A 189 16.76 0.49 7.55
C VAL A 189 16.73 0.95 9.01
N ASP A 190 15.61 1.50 9.47
CA ASP A 190 15.46 1.92 10.86
C ASP A 190 15.45 0.72 11.82
N LYS A 191 14.84 -0.41 11.43
CA LYS A 191 14.96 -1.67 12.21
C LYS A 191 16.39 -2.17 12.29
N LEU A 192 17.17 -2.10 11.21
CA LEU A 192 18.60 -2.47 11.24
C LEU A 192 19.45 -1.54 12.10
N ASN A 193 19.06 -0.27 12.20
CA ASN A 193 19.71 0.71 13.07
C ASN A 193 19.23 0.66 14.52
N GLY A 194 18.26 -0.21 14.85
CA GLY A 194 17.72 -0.32 16.20
C GLY A 194 16.92 0.90 16.64
N VAL A 195 16.36 1.67 15.70
CA VAL A 195 15.51 2.82 16.02
C VAL A 195 14.28 2.33 16.82
N PRO A 196 14.00 2.90 18.00
CA PRO A 196 12.89 2.45 18.84
C PRO A 196 11.57 3.05 18.35
N TYR A 197 10.77 2.25 17.63
CA TYR A 197 9.39 2.61 17.30
C TYR A 197 8.51 2.40 18.54
N SER A 198 7.73 3.40 18.93
CA SER A 198 6.63 3.23 19.88
C SER A 198 5.57 2.29 19.30
N LYS A 199 4.72 1.68 20.13
CA LYS A 199 3.67 0.78 19.60
C LYS A 199 2.73 1.54 18.68
N LYS A 200 2.34 2.78 19.03
CA LYS A 200 1.56 3.67 18.15
C LYS A 200 2.23 3.87 16.78
N GLN A 201 3.56 4.02 16.72
CA GLN A 201 4.28 4.17 15.46
C GLN A 201 4.32 2.87 14.65
N GLU A 202 4.51 1.73 15.30
CA GLU A 202 4.43 0.41 14.63
C GLU A 202 3.04 0.19 14.01
N VAL A 203 1.98 0.45 14.76
CA VAL A 203 0.60 0.30 14.29
C VAL A 203 0.33 1.23 13.10
N LYS A 204 0.65 2.52 13.22
CA LYS A 204 0.46 3.49 12.14
C LYS A 204 1.24 3.14 10.87
N PHE A 205 2.47 2.62 11.01
CA PHE A 205 3.24 2.15 9.86
C PHE A 205 2.49 1.04 9.13
N TRP A 206 2.13 -0.03 9.84
CA TRP A 206 1.47 -1.19 9.22
C TRP A 206 0.08 -0.88 8.70
N ASP A 207 -0.70 -0.03 9.38
CA ASP A 207 -2.00 0.41 8.87
C ASP A 207 -1.86 1.22 7.58
N LYS A 208 -0.85 2.09 7.47
CA LYS A 208 -0.57 2.80 6.21
C LYS A 208 -0.21 1.83 5.09
N ILE A 209 0.67 0.86 5.35
CA ILE A 209 1.04 -0.17 4.36
C ILE A 209 -0.21 -0.97 3.92
N ASN A 210 -1.03 -1.42 4.87
CA ASN A 210 -2.24 -2.20 4.60
C ASN A 210 -3.33 -1.40 3.88
N SER A 211 -3.53 -0.13 4.25
CA SER A 211 -4.47 0.77 3.56
C SER A 211 -4.04 1.00 2.11
N ASP A 212 -2.75 1.25 1.87
CA ASP A 212 -2.19 1.38 0.52
C ASP A 212 -2.41 0.10 -0.31
N HIS A 213 -2.14 -1.09 0.27
CA HIS A 213 -2.36 -2.37 -0.40
C HIS A 213 -3.82 -2.58 -0.83
N ALA A 214 -4.76 -2.28 0.05
CA ALA A 214 -6.18 -2.37 -0.27
C ALA A 214 -6.57 -1.39 -1.40
N ALA A 215 -6.08 -0.15 -1.37
CA ALA A 215 -6.32 0.83 -2.44
C ALA A 215 -5.68 0.41 -3.78
N PHE A 216 -4.50 -0.19 -3.76
CA PHE A 216 -3.85 -0.73 -4.97
C PHE A 216 -4.66 -1.89 -5.55
N ALA A 217 -5.13 -2.81 -4.70
CA ALA A 217 -5.99 -3.92 -5.14
C ALA A 217 -7.26 -3.41 -5.82
N ALA A 218 -7.95 -2.44 -5.23
CA ALA A 218 -9.17 -1.83 -5.79
C ALA A 218 -8.98 -1.28 -7.22
N ARG A 219 -7.77 -0.82 -7.54
CA ARG A 219 -7.42 -0.19 -8.83
C ARG A 219 -6.78 -1.14 -9.85
N LEU A 220 -6.25 -2.28 -9.40
CA LEU A 220 -5.59 -3.27 -10.25
C LEU A 220 -6.50 -4.45 -10.62
N LEU A 221 -7.62 -4.62 -9.93
CA LEU A 221 -8.70 -5.51 -10.34
C LEU A 221 -9.38 -5.01 -11.62
N ASP A 222 -9.83 -5.92 -12.48
CA ASP A 222 -10.58 -5.56 -13.69
C ASP A 222 -11.91 -4.85 -13.29
N PRO A 223 -12.40 -3.87 -14.07
CA PRO A 223 -13.68 -3.23 -13.80
C PRO A 223 -14.88 -4.17 -13.64
N LYS A 224 -14.81 -5.40 -14.19
CA LYS A 224 -15.83 -6.45 -14.00
C LYS A 224 -15.81 -7.07 -12.61
N GLU A 225 -14.69 -7.03 -11.89
CA GLU A 225 -14.56 -7.48 -10.49
C GLU A 225 -15.11 -6.45 -9.50
N ARG A 226 -16.24 -5.81 -9.85
CA ARG A 226 -16.75 -4.60 -9.20
C ARG A 226 -16.91 -4.74 -7.68
N GLU A 227 -17.50 -5.85 -7.23
CA GLU A 227 -17.74 -6.09 -5.80
C GLU A 227 -16.42 -6.25 -5.02
N SER A 228 -15.44 -6.94 -5.61
CA SER A 228 -14.11 -7.09 -5.02
C SER A 228 -13.37 -5.74 -4.95
N SER A 229 -13.49 -4.91 -6.00
CA SER A 229 -12.91 -3.56 -6.02
C SER A 229 -13.54 -2.64 -4.98
N ILE A 230 -14.88 -2.69 -4.81
CA ILE A 230 -15.58 -1.92 -3.77
C ILE A 230 -15.13 -2.38 -2.37
N THR A 231 -15.08 -3.69 -2.14
CA THR A 231 -14.62 -4.26 -0.86
C THR A 231 -13.20 -3.80 -0.52
N ALA A 232 -12.30 -3.79 -1.50
CA ALA A 232 -10.92 -3.33 -1.34
C ALA A 232 -10.84 -1.83 -1.02
N GLU A 233 -11.61 -0.98 -1.71
CA GLU A 233 -11.64 0.46 -1.45
C GLU A 233 -12.22 0.75 -0.05
N GLU A 234 -13.32 0.12 0.34
CA GLU A 234 -13.92 0.29 1.67
C GLU A 234 -12.96 -0.18 2.79
N THR A 235 -12.24 -1.27 2.56
CA THR A 235 -11.20 -1.77 3.48
C THR A 235 -10.05 -0.77 3.60
N SER A 236 -9.61 -0.18 2.49
CA SER A 236 -8.56 0.85 2.48
C SER A 236 -8.96 2.07 3.32
N MET A 237 -10.18 2.56 3.11
CA MET A 237 -10.74 3.71 3.84
C MET A 237 -10.86 3.41 5.33
N LYS A 238 -11.39 2.24 5.69
CA LYS A 238 -11.52 1.81 7.09
C LYS A 238 -10.18 1.81 7.82
N ILE A 239 -9.12 1.26 7.19
CA ILE A 239 -7.78 1.23 7.78
C ILE A 239 -7.18 2.64 7.87
N ALA A 240 -7.38 3.48 6.85
CA ALA A 240 -6.92 4.87 6.87
C ALA A 240 -7.55 5.66 8.02
N ASP A 241 -8.86 5.50 8.23
CA ASP A 241 -9.59 6.12 9.33
C ASP A 241 -9.10 5.63 10.69
N ILE A 242 -8.80 4.34 10.84
CA ILE A 242 -8.20 3.80 12.08
C ILE A 242 -6.87 4.48 12.39
N ALA A 243 -6.02 4.70 11.38
CA ALA A 243 -4.67 5.24 11.56
C ALA A 243 -4.63 6.77 11.73
N SER A 244 -5.57 7.50 11.12
CA SER A 244 -5.67 8.96 11.17
C SER A 244 -6.27 9.47 12.49
N ASN A 245 -7.21 8.73 13.07
CA ASN A 245 -7.82 9.09 14.34
C ASN A 245 -6.77 9.16 15.46
N ASP A 246 -6.67 10.32 16.11
CA ASP A 246 -5.91 10.43 17.33
C ASP A 246 -6.67 9.72 18.44
N HIS A 247 -6.25 8.49 18.75
CA HIS A 247 -6.78 7.72 19.88
C HIS A 247 -6.35 8.30 21.23
N ALA A 248 -6.15 9.62 21.32
CA ALA A 248 -5.86 10.32 22.56
C ALA A 248 -6.97 10.03 23.58
N GLY A 249 -6.59 9.40 24.70
CA GLY A 249 -7.52 9.00 25.76
C GLY A 249 -8.28 7.69 25.53
N LYS A 250 -8.10 6.99 24.40
CA LYS A 250 -8.51 5.58 24.25
C LYS A 250 -7.31 4.69 24.55
N GLU A 251 -7.50 3.62 25.33
CA GLU A 251 -6.44 2.68 25.69
C GLU A 251 -5.69 2.22 24.43
N GLU A 252 -4.36 2.31 24.44
CA GLU A 252 -3.46 1.85 23.36
C GLU A 252 -3.81 0.40 22.91
N ALA A 253 -4.29 -0.40 23.87
CA ALA A 253 -4.90 -1.72 23.69
C ALA A 253 -5.98 -1.76 22.61
N MET A 254 -6.95 -0.84 22.66
CA MET A 254 -8.07 -0.80 21.73
C MET A 254 -7.60 -0.43 20.31
N PHE A 255 -6.65 0.51 20.20
CA PHE A 255 -6.07 0.88 18.91
C PHE A 255 -5.38 -0.32 18.26
N ILE A 256 -4.53 -1.05 19.01
CA ILE A 256 -3.86 -2.26 18.52
C ILE A 256 -4.89 -3.33 18.13
N LYS A 257 -5.94 -3.53 18.94
CA LYS A 257 -6.98 -4.54 18.71
C LYS A 257 -7.77 -4.29 17.44
N ILE A 258 -8.20 -3.04 17.21
CA ILE A 258 -8.96 -2.67 15.99
C ILE A 258 -8.07 -2.82 14.75
N SER A 259 -6.83 -2.35 14.82
CA SER A 259 -5.86 -2.42 13.71
C SER A 259 -5.50 -3.87 13.35
N LEU A 260 -5.32 -4.72 14.36
CA LEU A 260 -5.10 -6.16 14.18
C LEU A 260 -6.31 -6.83 13.51
N LYS A 261 -7.53 -6.48 13.92
CA LYS A 261 -8.75 -7.01 13.30
C LYS A 261 -8.83 -6.63 11.83
N ALA A 262 -8.64 -5.35 11.50
CA ALA A 262 -8.67 -4.87 10.12
C ALA A 262 -7.56 -5.50 9.26
N SER A 263 -6.36 -5.69 9.83
CA SER A 263 -5.26 -6.39 9.15
C SER A 263 -5.59 -7.85 8.82
N LYS A 264 -6.30 -8.56 9.71
CA LYS A 264 -6.74 -9.94 9.45
C LYS A 264 -7.79 -10.04 8.35
N GLU A 265 -8.77 -9.12 8.36
CA GLU A 265 -9.79 -9.04 7.31
C GLU A 265 -9.15 -8.76 5.94
N LEU A 266 -8.16 -7.85 5.88
CA LEU A 266 -7.41 -7.60 4.65
C LEU A 266 -6.56 -8.80 4.21
N ASP A 267 -5.89 -9.50 5.12
CA ASP A 267 -5.11 -10.70 4.78
C ASP A 267 -6.02 -11.80 4.20
N GLU A 268 -7.22 -11.98 4.75
CA GLU A 268 -8.22 -12.91 4.21
C GLU A 268 -8.63 -12.52 2.78
N PHE A 269 -8.96 -11.24 2.55
CA PHE A 269 -9.25 -10.72 1.23
C PHE A 269 -8.09 -10.98 0.25
N ASN A 270 -6.85 -10.65 0.65
CA ASN A 270 -5.66 -10.82 -0.18
C ASN A 270 -5.39 -12.28 -0.51
N ARG A 271 -5.59 -13.21 0.43
CA ARG A 271 -5.47 -14.66 0.19
C ARG A 271 -6.55 -15.19 -0.76
N LYS A 272 -7.79 -14.70 -0.63
CA LYS A 272 -8.86 -15.04 -1.57
C LYS A 272 -8.52 -14.55 -2.98
N THR A 273 -8.09 -13.31 -3.11
CA THR A 273 -7.64 -12.70 -4.38
C THR A 273 -6.43 -13.45 -4.97
N GLN A 274 -5.45 -13.80 -4.14
CA GLN A 274 -4.29 -14.62 -4.52
C GLN A 274 -4.72 -15.97 -5.11
N LYS A 275 -5.61 -16.68 -4.43
CA LYS A 275 -6.14 -17.96 -4.89
C LYS A 275 -6.88 -17.78 -6.23
N GLY A 276 -7.71 -16.75 -6.35
CA GLY A 276 -8.44 -16.45 -7.57
C GLY A 276 -7.53 -16.14 -8.77
N ILE A 277 -6.48 -15.33 -8.57
CA ILE A 277 -5.47 -15.05 -9.60
C ILE A 277 -4.76 -16.34 -10.01
N LYS A 278 -4.33 -17.18 -9.06
CA LYS A 278 -3.67 -18.47 -9.35
C LYS A 278 -4.56 -19.45 -10.11
N GLN A 279 -5.87 -19.37 -9.90
CA GLN A 279 -6.87 -20.22 -10.54
C GLN A 279 -7.46 -19.60 -11.83
N ASN A 280 -7.00 -18.40 -12.22
CA ASN A 280 -7.55 -17.61 -13.34
C ASN A 280 -9.07 -17.32 -13.19
N THR A 281 -9.58 -17.22 -11.97
CA THR A 281 -10.99 -16.91 -11.67
C THR A 281 -11.23 -15.47 -11.23
N VAL A 282 -10.16 -14.70 -11.00
CA VAL A 282 -10.22 -13.25 -10.74
C VAL A 282 -9.52 -12.52 -11.88
N GLN A 283 -10.24 -11.64 -12.56
CA GLN A 283 -9.70 -10.82 -13.65
C GLN A 283 -8.99 -9.59 -13.07
N SER A 284 -7.71 -9.40 -13.43
CA SER A 284 -6.92 -8.28 -12.93
C SER A 284 -5.66 -8.08 -13.75
N VAL A 285 -5.00 -6.94 -13.52
CA VAL A 285 -3.60 -6.70 -13.94
C VAL A 285 -2.62 -6.95 -12.79
N ILE A 286 -3.07 -7.60 -11.70
CA ILE A 286 -2.23 -7.92 -10.54
C ILE A 286 -1.31 -9.08 -10.89
N HIS A 287 0.00 -8.81 -10.91
CA HIS A 287 0.99 -9.85 -11.15
C HIS A 287 0.99 -10.90 -10.01
N PRO A 288 1.11 -12.22 -10.28
CA PRO A 288 1.10 -13.24 -9.23
C PRO A 288 2.15 -13.04 -8.13
N VAL A 289 3.35 -12.56 -8.50
CA VAL A 289 4.40 -12.22 -7.52
C VAL A 289 3.99 -11.03 -6.63
N LEU A 290 3.23 -10.06 -7.15
CA LEU A 290 2.76 -8.91 -6.38
C LEU A 290 1.75 -9.33 -5.31
N ILE A 291 0.77 -10.19 -5.64
CA ILE A 291 -0.18 -10.65 -4.62
C ILE A 291 0.49 -11.58 -3.59
N ASP A 292 1.45 -12.42 -4.01
CA ASP A 292 2.28 -13.22 -3.09
C ASP A 292 3.16 -12.35 -2.17
N HIS A 293 3.57 -11.18 -2.65
CA HIS A 293 4.32 -10.19 -1.89
C HIS A 293 3.46 -9.54 -0.81
N VAL A 294 2.32 -8.97 -1.19
CA VAL A 294 1.38 -8.31 -0.27
C VAL A 294 0.87 -9.26 0.82
N VAL A 295 0.61 -10.53 0.48
CA VAL A 295 0.19 -11.55 1.47
C VAL A 295 1.29 -11.82 2.51
N ARG A 296 2.57 -11.71 2.16
CA ARG A 296 3.68 -11.88 3.13
C ARG A 296 3.82 -10.68 4.05
N GLU A 297 3.61 -9.47 3.55
CA GLU A 297 3.53 -8.27 4.38
C GLU A 297 2.31 -8.28 5.29
N GLY A 298 1.14 -8.68 4.80
CA GLY A 298 -0.06 -8.85 5.63
C GLY A 298 0.19 -9.81 6.80
N LYS A 299 0.82 -10.96 6.53
CA LYS A 299 1.25 -11.89 7.58
C LYS A 299 2.22 -11.24 8.58
N ARG A 300 3.25 -10.53 8.11
CA ARG A 300 4.25 -9.85 8.96
C ARG A 300 3.59 -8.78 9.83
N SER A 301 2.67 -8.00 9.27
CA SER A 301 1.84 -7.01 9.97
C SER A 301 1.07 -7.66 11.11
N ILE A 302 0.33 -8.74 10.82
CA ILE A 302 -0.47 -9.46 11.83
C ILE A 302 0.43 -10.01 12.95
N GLU A 303 1.60 -10.56 12.63
CA GLU A 303 2.55 -11.06 13.63
C GLU A 303 3.03 -9.94 14.58
N ILE A 304 3.36 -8.77 14.03
CA ILE A 304 3.81 -7.61 14.82
C ILE A 304 2.68 -7.08 15.69
N LEU A 305 1.51 -6.82 15.11
CA LEU A 305 0.33 -6.32 15.83
C LEU A 305 -0.12 -7.29 16.93
N SER A 306 -0.05 -8.60 16.69
CA SER A 306 -0.37 -9.62 17.69
C SER A 306 0.62 -9.63 18.86
N LYS A 307 1.91 -9.38 18.61
CA LYS A 307 2.92 -9.24 19.69
C LYS A 307 2.64 -8.01 20.53
N LEU A 308 2.31 -6.88 19.89
CA LEU A 308 1.95 -5.64 20.60
C LEU A 308 0.70 -5.83 21.48
N GLN A 309 -0.31 -6.54 20.96
CA GLN A 309 -1.54 -6.82 21.72
C GLN A 309 -1.28 -7.67 22.96
N LYS A 310 -0.46 -8.72 22.85
CA LYS A 310 -0.14 -9.61 23.99
C LYS A 310 0.59 -8.89 25.11
N VAL A 311 1.51 -7.99 24.77
CA VAL A 311 2.22 -7.17 25.75
C VAL A 311 1.25 -6.27 26.52
N GLU A 312 0.18 -5.82 25.87
CA GLU A 312 -0.83 -4.99 26.50
C GLU A 312 -1.74 -5.77 27.44
N SER A 313 -2.21 -6.96 27.02
CA SER A 313 -3.02 -7.82 27.91
C SER A 313 -2.26 -8.21 29.19
N THR A 314 -0.95 -8.49 29.09
CA THR A 314 -0.15 -8.80 30.27
C THR A 314 0.01 -7.62 31.23
N LYS A 315 0.00 -6.38 30.72
CA LYS A 315 0.06 -5.18 31.56
C LYS A 315 -1.26 -4.96 32.27
N GLU A 316 -2.39 -5.04 31.57
CA GLU A 316 -3.72 -4.92 32.17
C GLU A 316 -3.93 -5.95 33.29
N ASP A 317 -3.53 -7.21 33.08
CA ASP A 317 -3.63 -8.25 34.11
C ASP A 317 -2.75 -7.93 35.34
N SER A 318 -1.50 -7.50 35.13
CA SER A 318 -0.61 -7.12 36.25
C SER A 318 -1.10 -5.88 37.00
N THR A 319 -1.77 -4.94 36.32
CA THR A 319 -2.25 -3.70 36.94
C THR A 319 -3.48 -3.98 37.79
N LYS A 320 -4.40 -4.82 37.32
CA LYS A 320 -5.58 -5.27 38.08
C LYS A 320 -5.21 -6.07 39.33
N ASP A 321 -4.17 -6.90 39.23
CA ASP A 321 -3.68 -7.68 40.37
C ASP A 321 -3.11 -6.74 41.46
N SER A 322 -2.37 -5.69 41.07
CA SER A 322 -1.89 -4.69 42.02
C SER A 322 -3.00 -3.81 42.63
N THR A 323 -4.03 -3.42 41.86
CA THR A 323 -5.14 -2.62 42.41
C THR A 323 -6.00 -3.44 43.35
N ASN A 324 -6.22 -4.73 43.06
CA ASN A 324 -6.96 -5.61 43.95
C ASN A 324 -6.20 -5.85 45.27
N GLN A 325 -4.87 -6.01 45.22
CA GLN A 325 -4.05 -6.14 46.43
C GLN A 325 -4.02 -4.86 47.29
N GLU A 326 -4.03 -3.68 46.67
CA GLU A 326 -4.14 -2.40 47.39
C GLU A 326 -5.52 -2.19 48.00
N GLN A 327 -6.59 -2.60 47.31
CA GLN A 327 -7.97 -2.54 47.81
C GLN A 327 -8.18 -3.52 48.98
N GLU A 328 -7.70 -4.77 48.86
CA GLU A 328 -7.74 -5.76 49.95
C GLU A 328 -6.94 -5.31 51.17
N ALA A 329 -5.81 -4.62 50.98
CA ALA A 329 -5.02 -4.06 52.07
C ALA A 329 -5.68 -2.81 52.71
N PHE A 330 -6.49 -2.07 51.96
CA PHE A 330 -7.27 -0.94 52.48
C PHE A 330 -8.48 -1.44 53.30
N ASP A 331 -9.22 -2.40 52.77
CA ASP A 331 -10.40 -2.99 53.42
C ASP A 331 -10.02 -3.72 54.73
N GLN A 332 -8.85 -4.39 54.77
CA GLN A 332 -8.31 -5.00 55.99
C GLN A 332 -7.90 -3.98 57.07
N ASN A 333 -7.48 -2.77 56.67
CA ASN A 333 -7.16 -1.71 57.63
C ASN A 333 -8.44 -1.04 58.18
N GLU A 334 -9.51 -0.92 57.39
CA GLU A 334 -10.80 -0.41 57.88
C GLU A 334 -11.45 -1.38 58.88
N GLU A 335 -11.44 -2.69 58.63
CA GLU A 335 -11.94 -3.69 59.60
C GLU A 335 -11.16 -3.66 60.92
N GLN A 336 -9.85 -3.37 60.88
CA GLN A 336 -9.01 -3.29 62.07
C GLN A 336 -9.27 -2.01 62.88
N VAL A 337 -9.58 -0.88 62.22
CA VAL A 337 -9.96 0.38 62.89
C VAL A 337 -11.35 0.28 63.54
N GLU A 338 -12.32 -0.38 62.88
CA GLU A 338 -13.65 -0.61 63.48
C GLU A 338 -13.59 -1.56 64.70
N GLN A 339 -12.71 -2.56 64.69
CA GLN A 339 -12.51 -3.44 65.85
C GLN A 339 -11.82 -2.73 67.03
N ASP A 340 -10.88 -1.83 66.77
CA ASP A 340 -10.21 -1.06 67.82
C ASP A 340 -11.14 0.00 68.47
N GLU A 341 -12.07 0.59 67.71
CA GLU A 341 -13.09 1.51 68.26
C GLU A 341 -14.18 0.78 69.08
N ALA A 342 -14.51 -0.46 68.73
CA ALA A 342 -15.50 -1.27 69.46
C ALA A 342 -15.00 -1.76 70.85
N THR A 343 -13.70 -1.64 71.13
CA THR A 343 -13.08 -2.10 72.38
C THR A 343 -12.91 -0.97 73.42
N GLN A 344 -13.40 0.24 73.13
CA GLN A 344 -13.21 1.44 73.97
C GLN A 344 -14.44 1.88 74.79
N TYR A 345 -15.47 1.02 74.92
CA TYR A 345 -16.65 1.26 75.78
C TYR A 345 -16.87 0.18 76.84
#